data_AF-A0A2J8JEB5-F1
#
_entry.id   AF-A0A2J8JEB5-F1
#
_cell.length_a   1.000
_cell.length_b   1.000
_cell.length_c   1.000
_cell.angle_alpha   90.00
_cell.angle_beta   90.00
_cell.angle_gamma   90.00
#
_symmetry.space_group_name_H-M   'P 1'
#
loop_
_entity.id
_entity.type
_entity.pdbx_description
1 polymer ?
#
loop_
_entity_poly.entity_id
_entity_poly.type
_entity_poly.pdbx_seq_one_letter_code
_entity_poly.pdbx_strand_id
1 'polypeptide(L)'
;MSQGNKMLLTFHTDFSNEENGTIMFYKGFLAYYQAVDLDECASRSKSGEEDPQPQCQHLCHNYVGGYFCSCRPGYELQKDRHSCQAECSSELYT
;
A
#
# COMPACT_ATOMS: atom_id res chain seq x y z
N MET A 1 -10.31 -1.96 -5.42
CA MET A 1 -8.99 -2.54 -5.13
C MET A 1 -8.97 -2.89 -3.65
N SER A 2 -8.33 -3.99 -3.25
CA SER A 2 -8.20 -4.31 -1.83
C SER A 2 -7.42 -3.20 -1.13
N GLN A 3 -7.77 -2.89 0.13
CA GLN A 3 -7.06 -1.88 0.92
C GLN A 3 -5.74 -2.41 1.52
N GLY A 4 -5.47 -3.70 1.36
CA GLY A 4 -4.21 -4.34 1.74
C GLY A 4 -3.87 -5.49 0.79
N ASN A 5 -2.97 -6.36 1.22
CA ASN A 5 -2.44 -7.47 0.42
C ASN A 5 -3.33 -8.73 0.38
N LYS A 6 -4.57 -8.66 0.90
CA LYS A 6 -5.50 -9.79 0.94
C LYS A 6 -6.79 -9.45 0.21
N MET A 7 -7.27 -10.41 -0.58
CA MET A 7 -8.57 -10.36 -1.24
C MET A 7 -9.29 -11.68 -0.94
N LEU A 8 -10.49 -11.59 -0.36
CA LEU A 8 -11.35 -12.74 -0.12
C LEU A 8 -12.38 -12.85 -1.24
N LEU A 9 -12.37 -13.97 -1.97
CA LEU A 9 -13.35 -14.30 -2.99
C LEU A 9 -14.12 -15.55 -2.57
N THR A 10 -15.43 -15.44 -2.43
CA THR A 10 -16.30 -16.58 -2.10
C THR A 10 -17.34 -16.74 -3.20
N PHE A 11 -17.39 -17.92 -3.80
CA PHE A 11 -18.46 -18.34 -4.69
C PHE A 11 -19.33 -19.37 -3.97
N HIS A 12 -20.64 -19.15 -3.94
CA HIS A 12 -21.58 -20.03 -3.26
C HIS A 12 -22.79 -20.28 -4.17
N THR A 13 -23.13 -21.56 -4.32
CA THR A 13 -24.39 -22.02 -4.91
C THR A 13 -25.10 -22.89 -3.89
N ASP A 14 -26.41 -22.94 -3.98
CA ASP A 14 -27.25 -23.85 -3.21
C ASP A 14 -27.27 -25.25 -3.85
N PHE A 15 -28.25 -26.07 -3.48
CA PHE A 15 -28.37 -27.46 -3.92
C PHE A 15 -29.08 -27.64 -5.26
N SER A 16 -29.73 -26.59 -5.80
CA SER A 16 -30.59 -26.68 -6.97
C SER A 16 -30.09 -25.79 -8.10
N ASN A 17 -29.69 -26.42 -9.21
CA ASN A 17 -29.31 -25.73 -10.44
C ASN A 17 -30.37 -25.95 -11.54
N GLU A 18 -31.64 -25.97 -11.14
CA GLU A 18 -32.78 -26.21 -12.01
C GLU A 18 -33.68 -24.97 -12.08
N GLU A 19 -34.25 -24.71 -13.26
CA GLU A 19 -35.28 -23.68 -13.45
C GLU A 19 -36.50 -24.34 -14.09
N ASN A 20 -37.67 -24.18 -13.47
CA ASN A 20 -38.94 -24.82 -13.89
C ASN A 20 -38.84 -26.36 -14.09
N GLY A 21 -38.11 -27.05 -13.21
CA GLY A 21 -37.94 -28.51 -13.26
C GLY A 21 -37.06 -29.00 -14.42
N THR A 22 -36.30 -28.10 -15.05
CA THR A 22 -35.33 -28.43 -16.10
C THR A 22 -33.93 -28.10 -15.62
N ILE A 23 -32.99 -29.02 -15.83
CA ILE A 23 -31.57 -28.84 -15.49
C ILE A 23 -30.99 -27.69 -16.30
N MET A 24 -30.41 -26.70 -15.62
CA MET A 24 -29.76 -25.54 -16.25
C MET A 24 -28.24 -25.66 -16.19
N PHE A 25 -27.58 -25.37 -17.32
CA PHE A 25 -26.13 -25.44 -17.45
C PHE A 25 -25.49 -24.06 -17.22
N TYR A 26 -24.99 -23.83 -16.02
CA TYR A 26 -24.26 -22.61 -15.68
C TYR A 26 -22.78 -22.74 -16.00
N LYS A 27 -22.24 -21.79 -16.77
CA LYS A 27 -20.82 -21.80 -17.19
C LYS A 27 -19.85 -21.34 -16.10
N GLY A 28 -20.34 -20.71 -15.02
CA GLY A 28 -19.50 -20.11 -13.98
C GLY A 28 -18.90 -18.76 -14.41
N PHE A 29 -17.71 -18.45 -13.90
CA PHE A 29 -17.03 -17.19 -14.16
C PHE A 29 -15.53 -17.38 -14.40
N LEU A 30 -14.93 -16.39 -15.06
CA LEU A 30 -13.49 -16.27 -15.23
C LEU A 30 -13.04 -14.98 -14.53
N ALA A 31 -12.11 -15.10 -13.59
CA ALA A 31 -11.60 -13.96 -12.84
C ALA A 31 -10.13 -13.69 -13.21
N TYR A 32 -9.82 -12.42 -13.42
CA TYR A 32 -8.47 -11.92 -13.61
C TYR A 32 -8.14 -10.96 -12.48
N TYR A 33 -6.93 -11.08 -11.95
CA TYR A 33 -6.44 -10.18 -10.92
C TYR A 33 -5.03 -9.73 -11.27
N GLN A 34 -4.69 -8.54 -10.78
CA GLN A 34 -3.35 -7.98 -10.90
C GLN A 34 -2.98 -7.37 -9.57
N ALA A 35 -1.75 -7.64 -9.13
CA ALA A 35 -1.17 -6.91 -8.03
C ALA A 35 -0.81 -5.50 -8.52
N VAL A 36 -1.27 -4.50 -7.78
CA VAL A 36 -0.91 -3.09 -8.01
C VAL A 36 -0.23 -2.62 -6.74
N ASP A 37 0.90 -1.96 -6.94
CA ASP A 37 1.66 -1.34 -5.87
C ASP A 37 0.82 -0.26 -5.16
N LEU A 38 0.89 -0.22 -3.83
CA LEU A 38 0.23 0.80 -3.05
C LEU A 38 1.17 1.99 -2.96
N ASP A 39 0.77 3.15 -3.49
CA ASP A 39 1.58 4.36 -3.32
C ASP A 39 1.46 4.88 -1.88
N GLU A 40 2.44 4.52 -1.04
CA GLU A 40 2.51 4.96 0.34
C GLU A 40 2.76 6.47 0.47
N CYS A 41 3.21 7.15 -0.59
CA CYS A 41 3.46 8.59 -0.60
C CYS A 41 2.23 9.41 -1.03
N ALA A 42 1.34 8.85 -1.86
CA ALA A 42 0.16 9.55 -2.38
C ALA A 42 -0.95 9.73 -1.34
N SER A 43 -1.01 8.85 -0.35
CA SER A 43 -2.04 8.90 0.67
C SER A 43 -1.44 9.41 1.98
N ARG A 44 -1.93 10.56 2.48
CA ARG A 44 -1.74 10.97 3.88
C ARG A 44 -2.54 10.05 4.82
N SER A 45 -2.44 8.76 4.60
CA SER A 45 -3.15 7.75 5.35
C SER A 45 -2.52 7.70 6.72
N LYS A 46 -3.21 8.29 7.69
CA LYS A 46 -3.23 7.77 9.06
C LYS A 46 -3.82 6.35 9.04
N SER A 47 -3.21 5.42 8.32
CA SER A 47 -3.64 4.02 8.31
C SER A 47 -3.38 3.51 9.71
N GLY A 48 -4.46 3.37 10.48
CA GLY A 48 -4.49 2.90 11.85
C GLY A 48 -4.10 1.43 11.96
N GLU A 49 -2.84 1.14 11.68
CA GLU A 49 -2.14 -0.08 12.09
C GLU A 49 -1.04 0.34 13.05
N GLU A 50 -1.42 0.58 14.31
CA GLU A 50 -0.65 0.56 15.57
C GLU A 50 0.77 1.20 15.65
N ASP A 51 1.27 1.85 14.61
CA ASP A 51 2.55 2.55 14.60
C ASP A 51 2.34 4.01 14.16
N PRO A 52 2.45 4.99 15.07
CA PRO A 52 2.08 6.38 14.81
C PRO A 52 3.17 7.17 14.06
N GLN A 53 3.96 6.53 13.20
CA GLN A 53 5.10 7.17 12.55
C GLN A 53 4.65 8.01 11.34
N PRO A 54 5.06 9.28 11.22
CA PRO A 54 4.83 10.07 10.02
C PRO A 54 5.61 9.46 8.85
N GLN A 55 4.93 9.17 7.73
CA GLN A 55 5.44 8.47 6.54
C GLN A 55 6.88 8.85 6.14
N CYS A 56 7.20 10.13 6.07
CA CYS A 56 8.54 10.69 5.91
C CYS A 56 8.51 12.15 6.39
N GLN A 57 9.58 12.66 7.01
CA GLN A 57 9.64 14.07 7.42
C GLN A 57 9.79 15.04 6.23
N HIS A 58 10.55 14.65 5.20
CA HIS A 58 10.84 15.49 4.04
C HIS A 58 10.34 14.90 2.71
N LEU A 59 11.10 14.01 2.08
CA LEU A 59 10.76 13.43 0.78
C LEU A 59 10.43 11.95 0.94
N CYS A 60 9.38 11.49 0.25
CA CYS A 60 8.94 10.10 0.17
C CYS A 60 9.08 9.61 -1.27
N HIS A 61 9.63 8.41 -1.45
CA HIS A 61 9.84 7.79 -2.75
C HIS A 61 9.17 6.43 -2.78
N ASN A 62 8.10 6.32 -3.57
CA ASN A 62 7.41 5.06 -3.80
C ASN A 62 8.17 4.18 -4.81
N TYR A 63 8.18 2.87 -4.60
CA TYR A 63 8.67 1.88 -5.54
C TYR A 63 7.87 0.58 -5.42
N VAL A 64 7.93 -0.29 -6.43
CA VAL A 64 7.15 -1.53 -6.38
C VAL A 64 7.54 -2.39 -5.18
N GLY A 65 6.61 -2.54 -4.24
CA GLY A 65 6.76 -3.34 -3.03
C GLY A 65 7.18 -2.56 -1.78
N GLY A 66 7.25 -1.23 -1.84
CA GLY A 66 7.45 -0.39 -0.66
C GLY A 66 7.91 1.03 -0.97
N TYR A 67 8.39 1.74 0.05
CA TYR A 67 8.86 3.11 -0.10
C TYR A 67 10.11 3.38 0.72
N PHE A 68 10.79 4.50 0.44
CA PHE A 68 11.87 5.00 1.28
C PHE A 68 11.84 6.53 1.40
N CYS A 69 12.40 7.05 2.49
CA CYS A 69 12.50 8.48 2.73
C CYS A 69 13.86 9.05 2.34
N SER A 70 13.89 10.32 1.96
CA SER A 70 15.13 11.10 1.86
C SER A 70 14.96 12.50 2.42
N CYS A 71 16.08 13.15 2.72
CA CYS A 71 16.11 14.49 3.30
C CYS A 71 16.51 15.55 2.27
N ARG A 72 16.11 16.79 2.52
CA ARG A 72 16.56 17.96 1.75
C ARG A 72 18.06 18.19 2.00
N PRO A 73 18.78 18.89 1.09
CA PRO A 73 20.17 19.28 1.33
C PRO A 73 20.35 19.98 2.68
N GLY A 74 21.46 19.68 3.38
CA GLY A 74 21.73 20.18 4.73
C GLY A 74 21.06 19.36 5.85
N TYR A 75 20.45 18.21 5.53
CA TYR A 75 19.87 17.29 6.50
C TYR A 75 20.30 15.84 6.22
N GLU A 76 20.51 15.08 7.28
CA GLU A 76 20.77 13.64 7.23
C GLU A 76 19.55 12.83 7.70
N LEU A 77 19.35 11.68 7.05
CA LEU A 77 18.28 10.74 7.41
C LEU A 77 18.68 9.98 8.68
N GLN A 78 17.80 9.98 9.69
CA GLN A 78 18.04 9.32 10.95
C GLN A 78 17.88 7.79 10.85
N LYS A 79 18.29 7.07 11.91
CA LYS A 79 18.23 5.59 11.98
C LYS A 79 16.82 5.02 11.89
N ASP A 80 15.81 5.81 12.22
CA ASP A 80 14.41 5.44 12.04
C ASP A 80 14.00 5.35 10.56
N ARG A 81 14.82 5.91 9.65
CA ARG A 81 14.58 6.01 8.20
C ARG A 81 13.39 6.89 7.81
N HIS A 82 12.89 7.72 8.72
CA HIS A 82 11.73 8.59 8.50
C HIS A 82 12.05 10.06 8.82
N SER A 83 12.82 10.29 9.89
CA SER A 83 13.15 11.62 10.40
C SER A 83 14.42 12.17 9.77
N CYS A 84 14.49 13.50 9.66
CA CYS A 84 15.60 14.24 9.10
C CYS A 84 16.20 15.18 10.16
N GLN A 85 17.49 15.03 10.42
CA GLN A 85 18.24 15.88 11.34
C GLN A 85 19.11 16.86 10.55
N ALA A 86 19.15 18.13 10.97
CA ALA A 86 19.99 19.13 10.34
C ALA A 86 21.47 18.77 10.53
N GLU A 87 22.22 18.80 9.44
CA GLU A 87 23.66 18.58 9.42
C GLU A 87 24.36 19.91 9.65
N CYS A 88 24.61 20.24 10.92
CA CYS A 88 25.20 21.52 11.32
C CYS A 88 26.73 21.46 11.51
N SER A 89 27.40 20.35 11.16
CA SER A 89 28.82 20.16 11.48
C SER A 89 29.81 20.68 10.43
N SER A 90 29.34 21.12 9.25
CA SER A 90 30.23 21.55 8.15
C SER A 90 29.90 22.89 7.49
N GLU A 91 28.92 23.64 8.00
CA GLU A 91 28.60 24.96 7.43
C GLU A 91 29.57 26.02 7.97
N LEU A 92 30.74 26.11 7.32
CA LEU A 92 31.61 27.28 7.42
C LEU A 92 30.92 28.44 6.68
N TYR A 93 30.10 29.22 7.37
CA TYR A 93 29.63 30.51 6.88
C TYR A 93 30.80 31.50 6.94
N THR A 94 31.66 31.53 5.92
CA THR A 94 32.58 32.65 5.66
C THR A 94 31.98 33.64 4.69
#